data_AF-A0A9C6E2S6-F1
#
_entry.id   AF-A0A9C6E2S6-F1
#
_cell.length_a   1.000
_cell.length_b   1.000
_cell.length_c   1.000
_cell.angle_alpha   90.00
_cell.angle_beta   90.00
_cell.angle_gamma   90.00
#
_symmetry.space_group_name_H-M   'P 1'
#
loop_
_entity.id
_entity.type
_entity.pdbx_description
1 polymer ?
#
loop_
_entity_poly.entity_id
_entity_poly.type
_entity_poly.pdbx_seq_one_letter_code
_entity_poly.pdbx_strand_id
1 'polypeptide(L)'
;MARHLKFKWFYNRLTISLYHFPFCFYYRLESPTRELEITAAKDINLQSRAGGIELTALEDVKLSTIDGSLHFESSKIFMPNLRTAQLPLAGTAQNHEHLHRVFQLCACSNGKLFLAAPHSICAGDDSSVCR
;
A
#
# COMPACT_ATOMS: atom_id res chain seq x y z
N MET A 1 -25.33 12.94 25.58
CA MET A 1 -24.34 12.87 26.69
C MET A 1 -23.26 11.87 26.32
N ALA A 2 -22.15 12.33 25.77
CA ALA A 2 -21.01 11.49 25.41
C ALA A 2 -20.30 11.03 26.68
N ARG A 3 -20.23 9.72 26.91
CA ARG A 3 -19.45 9.15 28.02
C ARG A 3 -18.06 8.86 27.47
N HIS A 4 -17.06 9.53 28.03
CA HIS A 4 -15.65 9.32 27.74
C HIS A 4 -15.28 7.84 27.82
N LEU A 5 -14.69 7.30 26.75
CA LEU A 5 -13.98 6.04 26.83
C LEU A 5 -12.73 6.27 27.69
N LYS A 6 -12.64 5.56 28.82
CA LYS A 6 -11.41 5.47 29.61
C LYS A 6 -10.56 4.35 29.03
N PHE A 7 -9.47 4.71 28.36
CA PHE A 7 -8.42 3.78 27.97
C PHE A 7 -7.57 3.48 29.21
N LYS A 8 -7.57 2.24 29.68
CA LYS A 8 -6.71 1.80 30.78
C LYS A 8 -5.62 0.89 30.22
N TRP A 9 -4.40 1.40 30.23
CA TRP A 9 -3.21 0.65 29.81
C TRP A 9 -2.81 -0.28 30.97
N PHE A 10 -2.87 -1.59 30.75
CA PHE A 10 -2.26 -2.58 31.64
C PHE A 10 -1.55 -3.60 30.75
N TYR A 11 -0.22 -3.70 30.93
CA TYR A 11 0.65 -4.78 30.46
C TYR A 11 0.29 -5.41 29.10
N ASN A 12 0.80 -4.82 28.01
CA ASN A 12 0.88 -5.39 26.66
C ASN A 12 -0.44 -5.90 26.02
N ARG A 13 -1.62 -5.50 26.52
CA ARG A 13 -2.90 -5.86 25.91
C ARG A 13 -3.93 -4.74 26.03
N LEU A 14 -4.29 -4.10 24.92
CA LEU A 14 -5.48 -3.24 24.87
C LEU A 14 -6.73 -4.13 24.86
N THR A 15 -7.31 -4.37 26.03
CA THR A 15 -8.58 -5.08 26.13
C THR A 15 -9.71 -4.05 26.07
N ILE A 16 -10.38 -3.93 24.93
CA ILE A 16 -11.61 -3.13 24.80
C ILE A 16 -12.77 -4.02 25.30
N SER A 17 -13.13 -3.91 26.58
CA SER A 17 -14.32 -4.58 27.12
C SER A 17 -15.58 -3.83 26.68
N LEU A 18 -16.29 -4.42 25.72
CA LEU A 18 -17.57 -3.92 25.23
C LEU A 18 -18.70 -4.55 26.07
N TYR A 19 -19.39 -3.72 26.85
CA TYR A 19 -20.66 -4.12 27.42
C TYR A 19 -21.70 -4.21 26.30
N HIS A 20 -22.34 -5.37 26.21
CA HIS A 20 -23.34 -5.73 25.21
C HIS A 20 -24.46 -4.68 25.10
N PHE A 21 -24.62 -4.05 23.93
CA PHE A 21 -25.79 -3.25 23.56
C PHE A 21 -26.20 -3.57 22.11
N PRO A 22 -27.51 -3.62 21.79
CA PRO A 22 -28.03 -4.16 20.53
C PRO A 22 -28.12 -3.12 19.41
N PHE A 23 -27.13 -2.22 19.29
CA PHE A 23 -27.14 -1.19 18.26
C PHE A 23 -25.92 -1.33 17.35
N CYS A 24 -26.09 -1.01 16.07
CA CYS A 24 -25.01 -1.00 15.08
C CYS A 24 -23.99 0.07 15.48
N PHE A 25 -22.96 -0.34 16.21
CA PHE A 25 -21.89 0.54 16.66
C PHE A 25 -20.80 0.65 15.60
N TYR A 26 -20.47 1.86 15.20
CA TYR A 26 -19.21 2.15 14.51
C TYR A 26 -18.18 2.62 15.54
N TYR A 27 -16.96 2.11 15.44
CA TYR A 27 -15.83 2.53 16.28
C TYR A 27 -14.93 3.46 15.47
N ARG A 28 -14.51 4.57 16.08
CA ARG A 28 -13.63 5.55 15.46
C ARG A 28 -12.35 5.70 16.28
N LEU A 29 -11.22 5.49 15.63
CA LEU A 29 -9.89 5.78 16.15
C LEU A 29 -9.38 7.00 15.38
N GLU A 30 -9.09 8.11 16.06
CA GLU A 30 -8.63 9.34 15.40
C GLU A 30 -7.55 10.08 16.20
N SER A 31 -6.64 10.76 15.50
CA SER A 31 -5.75 11.77 16.05
C SER A 31 -5.96 13.07 15.27
N PRO A 32 -6.76 14.02 15.77
CA PRO A 32 -7.15 15.21 15.00
C PRO A 32 -6.03 16.22 14.75
N THR A 33 -5.00 16.21 15.59
CA THR A 33 -3.97 17.26 15.61
C THR A 33 -2.56 16.74 15.38
N ARG A 34 -2.38 15.41 15.38
CA ARG A 34 -1.06 14.77 15.37
C ARG A 34 -1.14 13.40 14.70
N GLU A 35 -0.05 12.64 14.82
CA GLU A 35 0.10 11.27 14.39
C GLU A 35 -0.80 10.30 15.20
N LEU A 36 -1.19 9.21 14.55
CA LEU A 36 -1.84 8.05 15.14
C LEU A 36 -0.97 6.82 14.85
N GLU A 37 -0.34 6.26 15.87
CA GLU A 37 0.57 5.12 15.74
C GLU A 37 -0.08 3.85 16.33
N ILE A 38 -0.02 2.74 15.59
CA ILE A 38 -0.46 1.42 16.05
C ILE A 38 0.73 0.47 16.00
N THR A 39 1.19 0.01 17.16
CA THR A 39 2.31 -0.93 17.29
C THR A 39 1.91 -2.17 18.07
N ALA A 40 2.50 -3.31 17.73
CA ALA A 40 2.31 -4.56 18.45
C ALA A 40 3.63 -5.34 18.53
N ALA A 41 3.82 -6.09 19.61
CA ALA A 41 5.02 -6.90 19.81
C ALA A 41 5.12 -8.13 18.89
N LYS A 42 3.98 -8.59 18.36
CA LYS A 42 3.91 -9.78 17.51
C LYS A 42 3.29 -9.47 16.16
N ASP A 43 1.99 -9.18 16.13
CA ASP A 43 1.24 -8.99 14.90
C ASP A 43 0.08 -8.00 15.06
N ILE A 44 -0.23 -7.31 13.95
CA ILE A 44 -1.43 -6.47 13.78
C ILE A 44 -2.21 -7.05 12.61
N ASN A 45 -3.46 -7.44 12.84
CA ASN A 45 -4.36 -7.94 11.81
C ASN A 45 -5.53 -6.96 11.59
N LEU A 46 -5.59 -6.37 10.39
CA LEU A 46 -6.68 -5.49 9.95
C LEU A 46 -7.61 -6.26 9.02
N GLN A 47 -8.79 -6.63 9.51
CA GLN A 47 -9.74 -7.44 8.75
C GLN A 47 -11.15 -6.85 8.80
N SER A 48 -11.83 -6.85 7.65
CA SER A 48 -13.26 -6.57 7.54
C SER A 48 -14.02 -7.85 7.12
N ARG A 49 -15.03 -8.27 7.89
CA ARG A 49 -15.86 -9.45 7.56
C ARG A 49 -16.92 -9.15 6.51
N ALA A 50 -17.37 -7.91 6.42
CA ALA A 50 -18.38 -7.45 5.48
C ALA A 50 -18.04 -6.00 5.06
N GLY A 51 -17.88 -5.77 3.76
CA GLY A 51 -17.40 -4.49 3.20
C GLY A 51 -15.93 -4.56 2.79
N GLY A 52 -15.32 -3.39 2.60
CA GLY A 52 -13.91 -3.24 2.22
C GLY A 52 -13.09 -2.49 3.28
N ILE A 53 -11.78 -2.46 3.08
CA ILE A 53 -10.86 -1.57 3.81
C ILE A 53 -10.42 -0.51 2.80
N GLU A 54 -10.64 0.75 3.12
CA GLU A 54 -10.23 1.89 2.31
C GLU A 54 -9.11 2.65 3.02
N LEU A 55 -8.04 2.95 2.29
CA LEU A 55 -6.89 3.71 2.77
C LEU A 55 -6.76 4.96 1.89
N THR A 56 -6.88 6.12 2.52
CA THR A 56 -6.81 7.41 1.84
C THR A 56 -5.84 8.32 2.58
N ALA A 57 -4.92 8.95 1.84
CA ALA A 57 -3.94 9.89 2.36
C ALA A 57 -3.92 11.15 1.51
N LEU A 58 -3.54 12.28 2.12
CA LEU A 58 -3.33 13.54 1.39
C LEU A 58 -2.03 13.50 0.57
N GLU A 59 -0.99 12.89 1.14
CA GLU A 59 0.33 12.75 0.54
C GLU A 59 0.52 11.29 0.09
N ASP A 60 1.46 10.56 0.70
CA ASP A 60 1.81 9.20 0.35
C ASP A 60 1.24 8.16 1.32
N VAL A 61 1.04 6.94 0.79
CA VAL A 61 0.81 5.73 1.58
C VAL A 61 2.04 4.85 1.44
N LYS A 62 2.81 4.72 2.52
CA LYS A 62 4.03 3.91 2.54
C LYS A 62 3.78 2.55 3.20
N LEU A 63 3.99 1.48 2.44
CA LEU A 63 4.05 0.12 2.95
C LEU A 63 5.50 -0.34 2.88
N SER A 64 6.08 -0.72 4.02
CA SER A 64 7.49 -1.16 4.09
C SER A 64 7.65 -2.35 5.01
N THR A 65 8.54 -3.26 4.64
CA THR A 65 8.91 -4.44 5.42
C THR A 65 10.44 -4.44 5.62
N ILE A 66 10.90 -4.83 6.80
CA ILE A 66 12.34 -4.85 7.13
C ILE A 66 13.01 -6.13 6.63
N ASP A 67 12.42 -7.30 6.91
CA ASP A 67 13.00 -8.62 6.61
C ASP A 67 11.96 -9.55 5.96
N GLY A 68 11.24 -9.04 4.96
CA GLY A 68 10.16 -9.79 4.33
C GLY A 68 9.61 -9.09 3.11
N SER A 69 8.49 -9.62 2.61
CA SER A 69 7.85 -9.16 1.38
C SER A 69 6.44 -8.66 1.64
N LEU A 70 6.00 -7.71 0.81
CA LEU A 70 4.61 -7.28 0.73
C LEU A 70 3.86 -8.19 -0.25
N HIS A 71 2.82 -8.86 0.23
CA HIS A 71 2.04 -9.81 -0.56
C HIS A 71 0.67 -9.21 -0.86
N PHE A 72 0.32 -9.13 -2.14
CA PHE A 72 -1.01 -8.71 -2.60
C PHE A 72 -1.74 -9.91 -3.20
N GLU A 73 -2.59 -10.56 -2.42
CA GLU A 73 -3.38 -11.70 -2.85
C GLU A 73 -4.77 -11.23 -3.34
N SER A 74 -4.89 -11.00 -4.65
CA SER A 74 -6.14 -10.58 -5.28
C SER A 74 -6.20 -11.09 -6.72
N SER A 75 -7.42 -11.26 -7.25
CA SER A 75 -7.62 -11.60 -8.66
C SER A 75 -7.21 -10.46 -9.60
N LYS A 76 -7.26 -9.20 -9.14
CA LYS A 76 -6.91 -8.01 -9.90
C LYS A 76 -6.28 -6.95 -9.00
N ILE A 77 -5.24 -6.28 -9.51
CA ILE A 77 -4.62 -5.11 -8.91
C ILE A 77 -4.70 -3.98 -9.94
N PHE A 78 -5.31 -2.86 -9.55
CA PHE A 78 -5.50 -1.72 -10.44
C PHE A 78 -4.61 -0.56 -10.00
N MET A 79 -3.78 -0.08 -10.92
CA MET A 79 -2.92 1.10 -10.73
C MET A 79 -3.32 2.14 -11.79
N PRO A 80 -4.38 2.92 -11.55
CA PRO A 80 -4.82 3.93 -12.51
C PRO A 80 -3.78 5.07 -12.60
N ASN A 81 -3.77 5.77 -13.73
CA ASN A 81 -2.94 6.97 -13.94
C ASN A 81 -1.43 6.76 -13.87
N LEU A 82 -0.95 5.52 -14.04
CA LEU A 82 0.46 5.28 -14.30
C LEU A 82 0.87 6.07 -15.55
N ARG A 83 1.88 6.94 -15.42
CA ARG A 83 2.45 7.68 -16.55
C ARG A 83 3.08 6.66 -17.50
N THR A 84 2.59 6.60 -18.72
CA THR A 84 3.21 5.79 -19.78
C THR A 84 4.24 6.63 -20.53
N ALA A 85 5.42 6.05 -20.78
CA ALA A 85 6.35 6.66 -21.73
C ALA A 85 5.75 6.55 -23.14
N GLN A 86 5.63 7.67 -23.83
CA GLN A 86 5.26 7.67 -25.24
C GLN A 86 6.52 7.29 -26.04
N LEU A 87 6.44 6.18 -26.79
CA LEU A 87 7.51 5.79 -27.72
C LEU A 87 7.69 6.92 -28.75
N PRO A 88 8.89 7.53 -28.87
CA PRO A 88 9.13 8.46 -29.95
C PRO A 88 9.01 7.72 -31.28
N LEU A 89 8.13 8.21 -32.15
CA LEU A 89 8.07 7.81 -33.55
C LEU A 89 9.46 8.02 -34.16
N ALA A 90 9.97 6.99 -34.84
CA ALA A 90 11.29 7.00 -35.46
C ALA A 90 11.47 8.28 -36.30
N GLY A 91 12.38 9.16 -35.87
CA GLY A 91 12.75 10.36 -36.63
C GLY A 91 12.76 11.70 -35.87
N THR A 92 12.35 11.77 -34.60
CA THR A 92 12.45 13.02 -33.82
C THR A 92 13.43 12.91 -32.66
N ALA A 93 14.56 13.61 -32.78
CA ALA A 93 15.51 13.81 -31.70
C ALA A 93 14.86 14.73 -30.64
N GLN A 94 14.10 14.14 -29.72
CA GLN A 94 13.52 14.88 -28.60
C GLN A 94 14.48 14.81 -27.40
N ASN A 95 14.54 15.94 -26.70
CA ASN A 95 15.40 16.25 -25.57
C ASN A 95 15.47 15.09 -24.55
N HIS A 96 16.63 14.43 -24.46
CA HIS A 96 16.87 13.23 -23.66
C HIS A 96 16.67 13.42 -22.14
N GLU A 97 16.67 14.66 -21.64
CA GLU A 97 16.63 14.98 -20.20
C GLU A 97 15.36 14.52 -19.47
N HIS A 98 14.17 14.60 -20.09
CA HIS A 98 12.90 14.27 -19.41
C HIS A 98 12.55 12.78 -19.39
N LEU A 99 13.16 11.98 -20.26
CA LEU A 99 12.92 10.52 -20.35
C LEU A 99 13.61 9.75 -19.22
N HIS A 100 14.59 10.34 -18.53
CA HIS A 100 15.33 9.68 -17.45
C HIS A 100 14.52 9.46 -16.16
N ARG A 101 13.30 10.02 -16.04
CA ARG A 101 12.46 9.91 -14.83
C ARG A 101 11.21 9.05 -15.00
N VAL A 102 10.96 8.50 -16.19
CA VAL A 102 9.83 7.61 -16.44
C VAL A 102 10.38 6.21 -16.66
N PHE A 103 9.92 5.26 -15.85
CA PHE A 103 10.29 3.85 -15.96
C PHE A 103 9.10 3.05 -16.47
N GLN A 104 9.38 2.00 -17.24
CA GLN A 104 8.38 1.00 -17.56
C GLN A 104 8.22 0.06 -16.36
N LEU A 105 6.98 -0.16 -15.92
CA LEU A 105 6.67 -1.21 -14.95
C LEU A 105 6.42 -2.51 -15.70
N CYS A 106 7.24 -3.52 -15.42
CA CYS A 106 7.22 -4.83 -16.03
C CYS A 106 6.74 -5.90 -15.05
N ALA A 107 6.04 -6.92 -15.55
CA ALA A 107 5.55 -8.04 -14.75
C ALA A 107 6.14 -9.36 -15.27
N CYS A 108 6.75 -10.14 -14.37
CA CYS A 108 7.21 -11.50 -14.64
C CYS A 108 6.02 -12.48 -14.57
N SER A 109 6.17 -13.67 -15.17
CA SER A 109 5.15 -14.75 -15.10
C SER A 109 4.90 -15.27 -13.68
N ASN A 110 5.85 -15.09 -12.76
CA ASN A 110 5.73 -15.43 -11.34
C ASN A 110 5.05 -14.33 -10.49
N GLY A 111 4.61 -13.22 -11.09
CA GLY A 111 3.93 -12.12 -10.39
C GLY A 111 4.84 -11.05 -9.79
N LYS A 112 6.17 -11.16 -9.92
CA LYS A 112 7.09 -10.09 -9.52
C LYS A 112 6.97 -8.89 -10.47
N LEU A 113 7.04 -7.68 -9.91
CA LEU A 113 7.07 -6.42 -10.65
C LEU A 113 8.47 -5.82 -10.60
N PHE A 114 8.96 -5.31 -11.72
CA PHE A 114 10.25 -4.62 -11.79
C PHE A 114 10.20 -3.38 -12.68
N LEU A 115 11.15 -2.47 -12.50
CA LEU A 115 11.28 -1.26 -13.31
C LEU A 115 12.32 -1.47 -14.41
N ALA A 116 11.96 -1.14 -15.64
CA ALA A 116 12.81 -1.16 -16.81
C ALA A 116 12.97 0.24 -17.40
N ALA A 117 14.01 0.43 -18.22
CA ALA A 117 14.19 1.68 -18.93
C ALA A 117 13.00 1.95 -19.87
N PRO A 118 12.58 3.21 -20.08
CA PRO A 118 11.34 3.53 -20.80
C PRO A 118 11.33 3.09 -22.27
N HIS A 119 12.50 2.87 -22.88
CA HIS A 119 12.64 2.43 -24.28
C HIS A 119 13.24 1.03 -24.42
N SER A 120 13.47 0.32 -23.31
CA SER A 120 13.97 -1.06 -23.37
C SER A 120 12.82 -2.04 -23.55
N ILE A 121 13.13 -3.21 -24.11
CA ILE A 121 12.21 -4.35 -24.06
C ILE A 121 11.95 -4.70 -22.60
N CYS A 122 10.71 -5.03 -22.27
CA CYS A 122 10.29 -5.51 -20.97
C CYS A 122 10.80 -6.93 -20.72
N ALA A 123 12.13 -7.05 -20.58
CA ALA A 123 12.84 -8.30 -20.39
C ALA A 123 13.78 -8.12 -19.19
N GLY A 124 13.49 -8.82 -18.10
CA GLY A 124 14.41 -8.99 -16.99
C GLY A 124 15.25 -10.23 -17.21
N ASP A 125 16.51 -10.22 -16.79
CA ASP A 125 17.29 -11.45 -16.74
C ASP A 125 16.58 -12.45 -15.82
N ASP A 126 16.21 -13.61 -16.38
CA ASP A 126 15.51 -14.70 -15.69
C ASP A 126 16.27 -15.16 -14.43
N SER A 127 17.59 -14.91 -14.38
CA SER A 127 18.43 -15.36 -13.29
C SER A 127 18.40 -14.47 -12.04
N SER A 128 18.06 -13.18 -12.16
CA SER A 128 18.17 -12.20 -11.05
C SER A 128 16.88 -11.46 -10.71
N VAL A 129 15.98 -11.23 -11.68
CA VAL A 129 14.75 -10.43 -11.45
C VAL A 129 13.49 -11.29 -11.52
N CYS A 130 13.38 -12.13 -12.56
CA CYS A 130 12.19 -12.96 -12.80
C CYS A 130 12.31 -14.42 -12.32
N ARG A 131 13.33 -14.74 -11.52
CA ARG A 131 13.55 -16.08 -10.95
C ARG A 131 12.44 -16.54 -10.01
#